data_AF-A0A1Y5HT05-F1
#
_entry.id   AF-A0A1Y5HT05-F1
#
_cell.length_a   1.000
_cell.length_b   1.000
_cell.length_c   1.000
_cell.angle_alpha   90.00
_cell.angle_beta   90.00
_cell.angle_gamma   90.00
#
_symmetry.space_group_name_H-M   'P 1'
#
loop_
_entity.id
_entity.type
_entity.pdbx_description
1 polymer ?
#
loop_
_entity_poly.entity_id
_entity_poly.type
_entity_poly.pdbx_seq_one_letter_code
_entity_poly.pdbx_strand_id
1 'polypeptide(L)' 'SADLRNEKIGFKIREHTLHKVPYLIVVGDKEVESNMVAVRTRKGDDLGAMTLDAFKELLAKDVARRGRVETE' A
#
# COMPACT_ATOMS: atom_id res chain seq x y z
N SER A 1 11.09 0.82 -4.16
CA SER A 1 12.05 -0.18 -3.64
C SER A 1 11.37 -0.95 -2.53
N ALA A 2 11.68 -2.24 -2.36
CA ALA A 2 11.14 -3.05 -1.25
C ALA A 2 11.95 -2.81 0.03
N ASP A 3 11.29 -2.74 1.19
CA ASP A 3 11.93 -2.57 2.50
C ASP A 3 11.98 -3.91 3.27
N LEU A 4 13.11 -4.60 3.14
CA LEU A 4 13.35 -5.93 3.69
C LEU A 4 14.12 -5.92 5.02
N ARG A 5 14.32 -4.76 5.65
CA ARG A 5 15.04 -4.66 6.94
C ARG A 5 14.30 -5.42 8.04
N ASN A 6 15.02 -5.99 9.01
CA ASN A 6 14.40 -6.65 10.16
C ASN A 6 13.98 -5.63 11.24
N GLU A 7 13.04 -4.76 10.88
CA GLU A 7 12.49 -3.70 11.73
C GLU A 7 11.01 -3.92 11.99
N LYS A 8 10.50 -3.36 13.08
CA LYS A 8 9.06 -3.42 13.40
C LYS A 8 8.24 -2.85 12.23
N ILE A 9 7.17 -3.54 11.83
CA ILE A 9 6.32 -3.11 10.71
C ILE A 9 5.78 -1.68 10.90
N GLY A 10 5.37 -1.33 12.13
CA GLY A 10 4.91 0.02 12.45
C GLY A 10 5.97 1.10 12.27
N PHE A 11 7.26 0.77 12.48
CA PHE A 11 8.37 1.68 12.22
C PHE A 11 8.49 1.95 10.72
N LYS A 12 8.53 0.89 9.89
CA LYS A 12 8.56 1.01 8.42
C LYS A 12 7.38 1.81 7.88
N ILE A 13 6.16 1.52 8.36
CA ILE A 13 4.94 2.24 7.96
C ILE A 13 5.09 3.74 8.26
N ARG A 14 5.55 4.09 9.47
CA ARG A 14 5.73 5.49 9.88
C ARG A 14 6.78 6.20 9.03
N GLU A 15 7.93 5.57 8.81
CA GLU A 15 9.02 6.12 7.99
C GLU A 15 8.56 6.40 6.55
N HIS A 16 7.95 5.42 5.89
CA HIS A 16 7.46 5.58 4.51
C HIS A 16 6.28 6.56 4.40
N THR A 17 5.45 6.67 5.44
CA THR A 17 4.42 7.71 5.54
C THR A 17 5.05 9.10 5.59
N LEU A 18 6.13 9.29 6.36
CA LEU A 18 6.88 10.55 6.41
C LEU A 18 7.55 10.89 5.06
N HIS A 19 7.99 9.87 4.32
CA HIS A 19 8.47 10.01 2.94
C HIS A 19 7.35 10.29 1.91
N LYS A 20 6.10 10.44 2.37
CA LYS A 20 4.92 10.74 1.55
C LYS A 20 4.66 9.71 0.45
N VAL A 21 5.09 8.46 0.65
CA VAL A 21 4.85 7.35 -0.28
C VAL A 21 3.32 7.11 -0.36
N PRO A 22 2.67 7.27 -1.54
CA PRO A 22 1.21 7.27 -1.64
C PRO A 22 0.53 6.00 -1.12
N TYR A 23 1.15 4.85 -1.41
CA TYR A 23 0.65 3.53 -1.06
C TYR A 23 1.73 2.70 -0.38
N LEU A 24 1.34 1.99 0.67
CA LEU A 24 2.14 1.05 1.42
C LEU A 24 1.56 -0.33 1.19
N ILE A 25 2.39 -1.24 0.69
CA ILE A 25 2.00 -2.63 0.46
C ILE A 25 2.66 -3.46 1.54
N VAL A 26 1.84 -4.12 2.36
CA VAL A 26 2.30 -5.02 3.42
C VAL A 26 2.03 -6.45 2.97
N VAL A 27 3.07 -7.28 3.03
CA VAL A 27 3.02 -8.69 2.66
C VAL A 27 3.55 -9.49 3.85
N GLY A 28 2.66 -10.16 4.56
CA GLY A 28 2.99 -11.16 5.58
C GLY A 28 2.65 -12.58 5.12
N ASP A 29 2.76 -13.54 6.02
CA ASP A 29 2.52 -14.96 5.71
C ASP A 29 1.10 -15.21 5.18
N LYS A 30 0.10 -14.56 5.80
CA LYS A 30 -1.30 -14.64 5.37
C LYS A 30 -1.51 -14.12 3.95
N GLU A 31 -0.86 -13.02 3.60
CA GLU A 31 -0.94 -12.42 2.27
C GLU A 31 -0.29 -13.33 1.21
N VAL A 32 0.83 -13.96 1.55
CA VAL A 32 1.50 -14.95 0.69
C VAL A 32 0.60 -16.17 0.45
N GLU A 33 0.00 -16.73 1.50
CA GLU A 33 -0.90 -17.88 1.40
C GLU A 33 -2.15 -17.59 0.57
N SER A 34 -2.70 -16.38 0.71
CA SER A 34 -3.91 -15.96 0.00
C SER A 34 -3.66 -15.34 -1.38
N ASN A 35 -2.40 -15.18 -1.79
CA ASN A 35 -1.99 -14.45 -2.99
C ASN A 35 -2.62 -13.05 -3.08
N MET A 36 -2.71 -12.39 -1.93
CA MET A 36 -3.25 -11.05 -1.76
C MET A 36 -2.17 -10.12 -1.19
N VAL A 37 -2.46 -8.83 -1.17
CA VAL A 37 -1.62 -7.81 -0.56
C VAL A 37 -2.46 -6.88 0.29
N ALA A 38 -1.98 -6.52 1.47
CA ALA A 38 -2.63 -5.52 2.31
C ALA A 38 -2.15 -4.12 1.89
N VAL A 39 -3.10 -3.27 1.48
CA VAL A 39 -2.80 -1.96 0.91
C VAL A 39 -3.22 -0.87 1.89
N ARG A 40 -2.30 0.04 2.22
CA ARG A 40 -2.58 1.21 3.07
C ARG A 40 -2.23 2.49 2.34
N THR A 41 -3.01 3.54 2.57
CA THR A 41 -2.73 4.88 2.03
C THR A 41 -1.77 5.64 2.96
N ARG A 42 -1.08 6.64 2.42
CA ARG A 42 -0.28 7.56 3.23
C ARG A 42 -1.08 8.37 4.26
N LYS A 43 -2.41 8.47 4.09
CA LYS A 43 -3.30 9.19 5.01
C LYS A 43 -3.60 8.37 6.27
N GLY A 44 -3.19 7.10 6.28
CA GLY A 44 -3.45 6.16 7.37
C GLY A 44 -4.60 5.20 7.08
N ASP A 45 -5.34 5.41 5.99
CA ASP A 45 -6.47 4.58 5.61
C ASP A 45 -6.00 3.17 5.22
N ASP A 46 -6.69 2.17 5.72
CA ASP A 46 -6.46 0.77 5.36
C ASP A 46 -7.47 0.38 4.28
N LEU A 47 -6.97 0.09 3.07
CA LEU A 47 -7.81 -0.38 1.96
C LEU A 47 -8.04 -1.89 2.02
N GLY A 48 -7.46 -2.57 3.02
CA GLY A 48 -7.59 -4.00 3.25
C GLY A 48 -6.73 -4.85 2.32
N ALA A 49 -6.98 -6.17 2.39
CA ALA A 49 -6.35 -7.14 1.53
C ALA A 49 -7.07 -7.17 0.17
N MET A 50 -6.30 -7.09 -0.92
CA MET A 50 -6.79 -7.21 -2.29
C MET A 50 -5.81 -8.01 -3.14
N THR A 51 -6.26 -8.50 -4.30
CA THR A 51 -5.35 -9.18 -5.23
C THR A 51 -4.34 -8.19 -5.80
N LEU A 52 -3.19 -8.71 -6.24
CA LEU A 52 -2.18 -7.88 -6.90
C LEU A 52 -2.73 -7.17 -8.15
N ASP A 53 -3.63 -7.83 -8.89
CA ASP A 53 -4.22 -7.26 -10.09
C ASP A 53 -5.23 -6.15 -9.77
N ALA A 54 -6.06 -6.31 -8.73
CA ALA A 54 -6.93 -5.24 -8.26
C ALA A 54 -6.12 -4.01 -7.82
N PHE A 55 -4.98 -4.22 -7.15
CA PHE A 55 -4.08 -3.13 -6.78
C PHE A 55 -3.46 -2.43 -8.00
N LYS A 56 -3.03 -3.17 -9.03
CA LYS A 56 -2.52 -2.57 -10.28
C LYS A 56 -3.57 -1.69 -10.95
N GLU A 57 -4.82 -2.13 -11.01
CA GLU A 57 -5.91 -1.34 -11.58
C GLU A 57 -6.18 -0.06 -10.79
N LEU A 58 -6.20 -0.15 -9.46
CA LEU A 58 -6.33 1.01 -8.57
C LEU A 58 -5.20 2.02 -8.84
N LEU A 59 -3.96 1.54 -8.84
CA LEU A 59 -2.78 2.38 -9.07
C LEU A 59 -2.83 3.03 -10.47
N ALA A 60 -3.21 2.28 -11.51
CA ALA A 60 -3.32 2.80 -12.87
C ALA A 60 -4.39 3.90 -12.97
N LYS A 61 -5.55 3.73 -12.34
CA LYS A 61 -6.61 4.76 -12.27
C LYS A 61 -6.12 6.03 -11.60
N ASP A 62 -5.39 5.91 -10.49
CA ASP A 62 -4.87 7.08 -9.77
C ASP A 62 -3.75 7.80 -10.53
N VAL A 63 -2.88 7.05 -11.20
CA VAL A 63 -1.86 7.62 -12.09
C VAL A 63 -2.52 8.38 -13.23
N ALA A 64 -3.56 7.82 -13.87
CA ALA A 64 -4.32 8.49 -14.92
C ALA A 64 -4.97 9.79 -14.43
N ARG A 65 -5.43 9.82 -13.17
CA ARG A 65 -5.97 11.02 -12.51
C ARG A 65 -4.90 11.99 -11.99
N ARG A 66 -3.61 11.71 -12.24
CA ARG A 66 -2.46 12.48 -11.73
C ARG A 66 -2.48 12.62 -10.20
N GLY A 67 -2.89 11.58 -9.49
CA GLY A 67 -2.95 11.53 -8.03
C GLY A 67 -4.09 12.33 -7.40
N ARG A 68 -5.11 12.73 -8.17
CA ARG A 68 -6.35 13.29 -7.64
C ARG A 68 -7.25 12.15 -7.18
N VAL A 69 -7.42 12.04 -5.87
CA VAL A 69 -8.40 11.14 -5.26
C VAL A 69 -9.73 11.90 -5.25
N GLU A 70 -10.83 11.27 -5.70
CA GLU A 70 -12.18 11.83 -5.55
C GLU A 70 -12.42 12.15 -4.08
N THR A 71 -12.43 13.44 -3.74
CA THR A 71 -13.09 13.95 -2.55
C THR A 71 -14.55 14.12 -2.93
N GLU A 72 -15.41 13.27 -2.37
CA GLU A 72 -16.82 13.62 -2.19
C GLU A 72 -16.94 14.90 -1.36
#